data_AF-A0A377CI65-F1
#
_entry.id   AF-A0A377CI65-F1
#
_cell.length_a   1.000
_cell.length_b   1.000
_cell.length_c   1.000
_cell.angle_alpha   90.00
_cell.angle_beta   90.00
_cell.angle_gamma   90.00
#
_symmetry.space_group_name_H-M   'P 1'
#
loop_
_entity.id
_entity.type
_entity.pdbx_description
1 polymer ?
#
loop_
_entity_poly.entity_id
_entity_poly.type
_entity_poly.pdbx_seq_one_letter_code
_entity_poly.pdbx_strand_id
1 'polypeptide(L)' 'MAEICTPLPGAVSLLNAIRGNAKIGIITNGFSALQQVRLERTGLRDYFDLLVISEEVGVAKPE' A
#
# COMPACT_ATOMS: atom_id res chain seq x y z
N MET A 1 2.01 -17.10 1.40
CA MET A 1 2.82 -15.93 0.95
C MET A 1 2.39 -14.59 1.58
N ALA A 2 1.09 -14.29 1.72
CA ALA A 2 0.63 -13.10 2.46
C ALA A 2 0.85 -13.20 4.00
N GLU A 3 1.30 -14.35 4.48
CA GLU A 3 1.53 -14.66 5.89
C GLU A 3 2.85 -14.08 6.44
N ILE A 4 3.74 -13.59 5.57
CA ILE A 4 5.03 -13.02 5.95
C ILE A 4 5.16 -11.62 5.33
N CYS A 5 4.18 -10.75 5.58
CA CYS A 5 4.27 -9.35 5.15
C CYS A 5 4.40 -8.47 6.38
N THR A 6 5.63 -8.12 6.72
CA THR A 6 5.97 -7.15 7.75
C THR A 6 6.49 -5.86 7.11
N PRO A 7 6.15 -4.68 7.65
CA PRO A 7 6.75 -3.44 7.19
C PRO A 7 8.27 -3.47 7.37
N LEU A 8 8.99 -2.86 6.44
CA LEU A 8 10.43 -2.64 6.60
C LEU A 8 10.70 -1.76 7.85
N PRO A 9 11.86 -1.93 8.51
CA PRO A 9 12.26 -1.05 9.60
C PRO A 9 12.16 0.42 9.19
N GLY A 10 11.50 1.24 10.03
CA GLY A 10 11.30 2.66 9.79
C GLY A 10 10.16 3.04 8.84
N ALA A 11 9.54 2.09 8.12
CA ALA A 11 8.42 2.40 7.22
C ALA A 11 7.25 3.05 7.96
N VAL A 12 6.87 2.50 9.12
CA VAL A 12 5.78 3.05 9.95
C VAL A 12 6.16 4.43 10.52
N SER A 13 7.40 4.60 10.96
CA SER A 13 7.89 5.88 11.49
C SER A 13 7.86 6.97 10.42
N LEU A 14 8.30 6.65 9.19
CA LEU A 14 8.23 7.55 8.05
C LEU A 14 6.78 7.93 7.75
N LEU A 15 5.89 6.94 7.61
CA LEU A 15 4.48 7.18 7.33
C LEU A 15 3.84 8.10 8.38
N ASN A 16 4.15 7.90 9.67
CA ASN A 16 3.70 8.78 10.74
C ASN A 16 4.26 10.21 10.62
N ALA A 17 5.53 10.37 10.26
CA ALA A 17 6.17 11.68 10.12
C ALA A 17 5.59 12.52 8.97
N ILE A 18 5.15 11.86 7.89
CA ILE A 18 4.57 12.55 6.72
C ILE A 18 3.04 12.66 6.78
N ARG A 19 2.38 11.94 7.70
CA ARG A 19 0.92 11.98 7.87
C ARG A 19 0.45 13.38 8.21
N GLY A 20 -0.53 13.89 7.45
CA GLY A 20 -1.07 15.25 7.61
C GLY A 20 -0.26 16.34 6.90
N ASN A 21 0.96 16.06 6.45
CA ASN A 21 1.77 17.00 5.66
C ASN A 21 1.58 16.80 4.16
N ALA A 22 1.20 15.60 3.72
CA ALA A 22 0.91 15.29 2.33
C ALA A 22 -0.14 14.18 2.23
N LYS A 23 -0.79 14.09 1.07
CA LYS A 23 -1.57 12.90 0.70
C LYS A 23 -0.63 11.79 0.27
N ILE A 24 -0.91 10.57 0.70
CA ILE A 24 -0.07 9.39 0.46
C ILE A 24 -0.87 8.39 -0.35
N GLY A 25 -0.30 7.88 -1.43
CA GLY A 25 -0.94 6.89 -2.29
C GLY A 25 -0.02 5.72 -2.63
N ILE A 26 -0.63 4.56 -2.89
CA ILE A 26 0.03 3.38 -3.45
C ILE A 26 -0.40 3.23 -4.90
N ILE A 27 0.57 3.03 -5.79
CA ILE A 27 0.36 2.57 -7.16
C ILE A 27 1.11 1.25 -7.31
N THR A 28 0.42 0.17 -7.62
CA THR A 28 1.02 -1.18 -7.58
C THR A 28 0.52 -2.09 -8.69
N ASN A 29 1.41 -2.96 -9.17
CA ASN A 29 1.03 -4.04 -10.07
C ASN A 29 0.71 -5.27 -9.22
N GLY A 30 -0.36 -5.99 -9.55
CA GLY A 30 -0.72 -7.24 -8.89
C GLY A 30 -2.21 -7.37 -8.62
N PHE A 31 -2.55 -8.31 -7.74
CA PHE A 31 -3.93 -8.70 -7.44
C PHE A 31 -4.49 -7.92 -6.25
N SER A 32 -5.72 -7.44 -6.40
CA SER A 32 -6.41 -6.58 -5.44
C SER A 32 -6.58 -7.28 -4.09
N ALA A 33 -7.03 -8.53 -4.11
CA ALA A 33 -7.22 -9.33 -2.91
C ALA A 33 -5.92 -9.49 -2.10
N LEU A 34 -4.77 -9.67 -2.77
CA LEU A 34 -3.50 -9.82 -2.06
C LEU A 34 -3.03 -8.50 -1.43
N GLN A 35 -3.25 -7.38 -2.10
CA GLN A 35 -2.84 -6.06 -1.60
C GLN A 35 -3.73 -5.61 -0.43
N GLN A 36 -5.03 -5.85 -0.50
CA GLN A 36 -5.95 -5.59 0.61
C GLN A 36 -5.54 -6.38 1.86
N VAL A 37 -5.35 -7.70 1.73
CA VAL A 37 -4.94 -8.56 2.85
C VAL A 37 -3.61 -8.10 3.47
N ARG A 38 -2.64 -7.64 2.67
CA ARG A 38 -1.35 -7.12 3.19
C ARG A 38 -1.53 -5.82 3.98
N LEU A 39 -2.31 -4.88 3.45
CA LEU A 39 -2.52 -3.58 4.10
C LEU A 39 -3.34 -3.72 5.39
N GLU A 40 -4.33 -4.60 5.40
CA GLU A 40 -5.13 -4.92 6.59
C GLU A 40 -4.28 -5.59 7.67
N ARG A 41 -3.51 -6.63 7.31
CA ARG A 41 -2.65 -7.35 8.26
C ARG A 41 -1.57 -6.48 8.88
N THR A 42 -1.04 -5.53 8.13
CA THR A 42 -0.01 -4.61 8.62
C THR A 42 -0.59 -3.40 9.35
N GLY A 43 -1.92 -3.23 9.36
CA GLY A 43 -2.59 -2.06 9.94
C GLY A 43 -2.25 -0.75 9.20
N LEU A 44 -1.82 -0.84 7.95
CA LEU A 44 -1.36 0.30 7.17
C LEU A 44 -2.42 0.86 6.21
N ARG A 45 -3.58 0.21 6.09
CA ARG A 45 -4.63 0.64 5.15
C ARG A 45 -5.02 2.11 5.31
N ASP A 46 -5.09 2.59 6.55
CA ASP A 46 -5.56 3.95 6.88
C ASP A 46 -4.48 5.04 6.74
N TYR A 47 -3.28 4.67 6.30
CA TYR A 47 -2.21 5.62 6.01
C TYR A 47 -2.27 6.14 4.57
N PHE A 48 -3.03 5.48 3.69
CA PHE A 48 -3.05 5.78 2.26
C PHE A 48 -4.41 6.33 1.84
N ASP A 49 -4.40 7.56 1.30
CA ASP A 49 -5.55 8.25 0.71
C ASP A 49 -5.97 7.62 -0.61
N LEU A 50 -5.03 6.99 -1.31
CA LEU A 50 -5.24 6.40 -2.63
C LEU A 50 -4.56 5.04 -2.73
N LEU A 51 -5.26 4.08 -3.31
CA LEU A 51 -4.72 2.77 -3.69
C LEU A 51 -5.14 2.52 -5.13
N VAL A 52 -4.17 2.42 -6.04
CA VAL A 52 -4.37 2.08 -7.45
C VAL A 52 -3.68 0.76 -7.74
N ILE A 53 -4.46 -0.20 -8.23
CA ILE A 53 -3.99 -1.55 -8.52
C ILE A 53 -4.19 -1.83 -10.01
N SER A 54 -3.15 -2.31 -10.69
CA SER A 54 -3.19 -2.57 -12.13
C SER A 54 -4.34 -3.48 -12.56
N GLU A 55 -4.71 -4.47 -11.72
CA GLU A 55 -5.86 -5.35 -11.96
C GLU A 55 -7.19 -4.56 -12.02
N GLU A 56 -7.36 -3.55 -11.17
CA GLU A 56 -8.59 -2.75 -11.11
C GLU A 56 -8.69 -1.76 -12.28
N VAL A 57 -7.55 -1.21 -12.72
CA VAL A 57 -7.51 -0.18 -13.78
C VAL A 57 -7.19 -0.71 -15.17
N GLY A 58 -6.80 -1.98 -15.30
CA GLY A 58 -6.51 -2.64 -16.58
C GLY A 58 -5.18 -2.21 -17.24
N VAL A 59 -4.36 -1.39 -16.57
CA VAL A 59 -3.06 -0.91 -17.07
C VAL A 59 -2.00 -1.11 -15.99
N ALA A 60 -0.84 -1.64 -16.39
CA ALA A 60 0.26 -1.95 -15.48
C ALA A 60 1.42 -0.97 -15.68
N LYS A 61 2.10 -0.58 -14.60
CA LYS A 61 3.40 0.09 -14.71
C LYS A 61 4.39 -0.84 -15.45
N PRO A 62 5.32 -0.34 -16.29
CA PRO A 62 5.67 1.05 -16.50
C PRO A 62 4.98 1.69 -17.73
N GLU A 63 3.96 1.06 -18.31
CA GLU A 63 3.22 1.64 -19.44
C GLU A 63 2.70 3.05 -19.11
#